data_AF-A0A2M9NNP8-F1
#
_entry.id   AF-A0A2M9NNP8-F1
#
_cell.length_a   1.000
_cell.length_b   1.000
_cell.length_c   1.000
_cell.angle_alpha   90.00
_cell.angle_beta   90.00
_cell.angle_gamma   90.00
#
_symmetry.space_group_name_H-M   'P 1'
#
loop_
_entity.id
_entity.type
_entity.pdbx_description
1 polymer ?
#
loop_
_entity_poly.entity_id
_entity_poly.type
_entity_poly.pdbx_seq_one_letter_code
_entity_poly.pdbx_strand_id
1 'polypeptide(L)' 'MGGVYKLLSKKVTPERIEEKRKEMMELANIFGINSLLTIQASQELDTLLNALTKDLKAEYSGDS' A
#
# COMPACT_ATOMS: atom_id res chain seq x y z
N MET A 1 -24.98 -1.34 -10.33
CA MET A 1 -23.82 -2.24 -10.46
C MET A 1 -22.60 -1.37 -10.63
N GLY A 2 -21.83 -1.23 -9.55
CA GLY A 2 -20.81 -0.19 -9.40
C GLY A 2 -19.56 -0.49 -10.23
N GLY A 3 -19.20 0.48 -11.06
CA GLY A 3 -17.82 0.84 -11.33
C GLY A 3 -16.96 -0.24 -11.97
N VAL A 4 -16.94 -0.26 -13.29
CA VAL A 4 -15.71 -0.45 -14.05
C VAL A 4 -14.74 0.67 -13.61
N TYR A 5 -13.98 0.45 -12.53
CA TYR A 5 -12.86 1.31 -12.16
C TYR A 5 -11.73 1.03 -13.15
N LYS A 6 -11.83 1.67 -14.32
CA LYS A 6 -11.05 2.87 -14.63
C LYS A 6 -9.56 2.59 -14.52
N LEU A 7 -9.07 1.97 -15.59
CA LEU A 7 -7.74 2.14 -16.18
C LEU A 7 -6.84 3.16 -15.46
N LEU A 8 -5.72 2.63 -14.95
CA LEU A 8 -4.37 3.17 -15.14
C LEU A 8 -4.14 4.63 -14.73
N SER A 9 -4.29 4.90 -13.44
CA SER A 9 -3.41 5.86 -12.79
C SER A 9 -2.74 5.13 -11.64
N LYS A 10 -1.40 5.10 -11.59
CA LYS A 10 -0.59 4.63 -10.45
C LYS A 10 -0.80 5.54 -9.23
N LYS A 11 -2.04 5.75 -8.81
CA LYS A 11 -2.36 6.42 -7.56
C LYS A 11 -2.37 5.34 -6.49
N VAL A 12 -1.63 5.57 -5.43
CA VAL A 12 -1.69 4.70 -4.26
C VAL A 12 -3.07 4.89 -3.66
N THR A 13 -3.95 3.90 -3.84
CA THR A 13 -5.28 3.93 -3.23
C THR A 13 -5.29 3.13 -1.92
N PRO A 14 -6.17 3.47 -0.97
CA PRO A 14 -6.33 2.71 0.27
C PRO A 14 -6.62 1.22 0.02
N GLU A 15 -7.34 0.88 -1.04
CA GLU A 15 -7.65 -0.51 -1.40
C GLU A 15 -6.37 -1.28 -1.74
N ARG A 16 -5.44 -0.66 -2.48
CA ARG A 16 -4.17 -1.29 -2.85
C ARG A 16 -3.26 -1.53 -1.63
N ILE A 17 -3.30 -0.61 -0.66
CA ILE A 17 -2.61 -0.78 0.62
C ILE A 17 -3.21 -1.95 1.39
N GLU A 18 -4.54 -2.05 1.44
CA GLU A 18 -5.22 -3.14 2.16
C GLU A 18 -4.99 -4.51 1.50
N GLU A 19 -4.96 -4.57 0.16
CA GLU A 19 -4.54 -5.78 -0.57
C GLU A 19 -3.14 -6.23 -0.16
N LYS A 20 -2.17 -5.31 -0.19
CA LYS A 20 -0.78 -5.62 0.18
C LYS A 20 -0.64 -5.97 1.66
N ARG A 21 -1.44 -5.37 2.54
CA ARG A 21 -1.50 -5.72 3.96
C ARG A 21 -1.96 -7.17 4.16
N LYS A 22 -3.01 -7.59 3.44
CA LYS A 22 -3.51 -8.98 3.50
C LYS A 22 -2.48 -9.97 2.97
N GLU A 23 -1.82 -9.65 1.85
CA GLU A 23 -0.74 -10.46 1.29
C GLU A 23 0.41 -10.66 2.31
N MET A 24 0.86 -9.58 2.95
CA MET A 24 1.88 -9.66 4.00
C MET A 24 1.44 -10.54 5.18
N MET A 25 0.18 -10.42 5.63
CA MET A 25 -0.36 -11.25 6.71
C MET A 25 -0.43 -12.73 6.32
N GLU A 26 -0.83 -13.03 5.08
CA GLU A 26 -0.87 -14.40 4.57
C GLU A 26 0.54 -15.01 4.49
N LEU A 27 1.50 -14.26 3.96
CA LEU A 27 2.91 -14.68 3.91
C LEU A 27 3.50 -14.87 5.31
N ALA A 28 3.19 -13.99 6.26
CA ALA A 28 3.60 -14.13 7.65
C ALA A 28 3.03 -15.39 8.30
N ASN A 29 1.78 -15.74 7.99
CA ASN A 29 1.12 -16.92 8.53
C ASN A 29 1.68 -18.22 7.93
N ILE A 30 2.06 -18.23 6.64
CA ILE A 30 2.57 -19.42 5.95
C ILE A 30 4.07 -19.62 6.20
N PHE A 31 4.87 -18.57 6.04
CA PHE A 31 6.33 -18.64 6.01
C PHE A 31 7.00 -18.06 7.27
N GLY A 32 6.22 -17.40 8.14
CA GLY A 32 6.73 -16.69 9.30
C GLY A 32 7.12 -15.24 9.00
N ILE A 33 7.22 -14.43 10.06
CA ILE A 33 7.54 -13.00 9.98
C ILE A 33 8.95 -12.71 9.44
N ASN A 34 9.89 -13.64 9.66
CA ASN A 34 11.29 -13.50 9.25
C ASN A 34 11.54 -14.07 7.84
N SER A 35 10.51 -14.54 7.14
CA SER A 35 10.67 -15.02 5.77
C SER A 35 11.01 -13.86 4.84
N LEU A 36 11.87 -14.12 3.86
CA LEU A 36 12.23 -13.09 2.86
C LEU A 36 10.99 -12.52 2.16
N LEU A 37 10.00 -13.38 1.87
CA LEU A 37 8.75 -12.98 1.23
C LEU A 37 7.94 -12.03 2.11
N THR A 38 7.81 -12.34 3.40
CA THR A 38 7.10 -11.49 4.37
C THR A 38 7.80 -10.15 4.54
N ILE A 39 9.15 -10.16 4.60
CA ILE A 39 9.96 -8.94 4.71
C ILE A 39 9.78 -8.06 3.47
N GLN A 40 9.83 -8.65 2.27
CA GLN A 40 9.60 -7.92 1.02
C GLN A 40 8.19 -7.31 0.97
N ALA A 41 7.17 -8.09 1.32
CA ALA A 41 5.80 -7.62 1.37
C ALA A 41 5.61 -6.46 2.37
N SER A 42 6.29 -6.52 3.53
CA SER A 42 6.30 -5.43 4.52
C SER A 42 6.93 -4.15 3.96
N GLN A 43 8.08 -4.26 3.29
CA GLN A 43 8.77 -3.11 2.69
C GLN A 43 7.94 -2.46 1.58
N GLU A 44 7.25 -3.27 0.78
CA GLU A 44 6.32 -2.76 -0.24
C GLU A 44 5.12 -2.04 0.41
N LEU A 45 4.55 -2.61 1.47
CA LEU A 45 3.47 -1.97 2.23
C LEU A 45 3.91 -0.61 2.81
N ASP A 46 5.09 -0.55 3.43
CA ASP A 46 5.65 0.68 3.96
C ASP A 46 5.87 1.72 2.85
N THR A 47 6.30 1.29 1.67
CA THR A 47 6.47 2.17 0.50
C THR A 47 5.14 2.79 0.07
N LEU A 48 4.08 1.98 0.03
CA LEU A 48 2.74 2.46 -0.30
C LEU A 48 2.21 3.44 0.75
N LEU A 49 2.36 3.13 2.04
CA LEU A 49 1.95 4.02 3.14
C LEU A 49 2.70 5.35 3.11
N ASN A 50 4.01 5.32 2.85
CA ASN A 50 4.83 6.51 2.73
C ASN A 50 4.45 7.37 1.52
N ALA A 51 4.11 6.75 0.39
CA ALA A 51 3.64 7.46 -0.79
C ALA A 51 2.31 8.19 -0.50
N LEU A 52 1.36 7.51 0.13
CA LEU A 52 0.09 8.12 0.52
C LEU A 52 0.28 9.28 1.52
N THR A 53 1.19 9.12 2.48
CA THR A 53 1.50 10.17 3.47
C THR A 53 2.17 11.38 2.82
N LYS A 54 3.03 11.17 1.82
CA LYS A 54 3.67 12.25 1.05
C LYS A 54 2.65 13.01 0.21
N ASP A 55 1.72 12.31 -0.43
CA ASP A 55 0.65 12.91 -1.21
C ASP A 55 -0.26 13.78 -0.32
N LEU A 56 -0.64 13.27 0.86
CA LEU A 56 -1.37 14.05 1.86
C LEU A 56 -0.58 15.27 2.32
N LYS A 57 0.71 15.12 2.64
CA LYS A 57 1.55 16.25 3.10
C LYS A 57 1.67 17.34 2.03
N ALA A 58 1.76 16.97 0.75
CA ALA A 58 1.81 17.92 -0.36
C ALA A 58 0.50 18.72 -0.51
N GLU A 59 -0.64 18.11 -0.20
CA GLU A 59 -1.96 18.75 -0.22
C GLU A 59 -2.16 19.75 0.93
N TYR A 60 -1.53 19.53 2.08
CA TYR A 60 -1.56 20.44 3.23
C TYR A 60 -0.46 21.52 3.25
N SER A 61 0.58 21.42 2.42
CA SER A 61 1.67 22.41 2.34
C SER A 61 1.45 23.51 1.29
N GLY A 62 0.23 23.67 0.80
CA GLY A 62 -0.17 24.69 -0.17
C GLY A 62 -0.69 26.01 0.43
N ASP A 63 -0.26 26.41 1.63
CA ASP A 63 -0.55 27.73 2.18
C ASP A 63 0.62 28.26 3.03
N SER A 64 1.46 29.10 2.43
CA SER A 64 2.27 30.18 3.06
C SER A 64 2.97 30.99 1.97
#